data_AF-A0A7Y2NBI0-F1
#
_entry.id   AF-A0A7Y2NBI0-F1
#
_cell.length_a   1.000
_cell.length_b   1.000
_cell.length_c   1.000
_cell.angle_alpha   90.00
_cell.angle_beta   90.00
_cell.angle_gamma   90.00
#
_symmetry.space_group_name_H-M   'P 1'
#
loop_
_entity.id
_entity.type
_entity.pdbx_description
1 polymer ?
#
loop_
_entity_poly.entity_id
_entity_poly.type
_entity_poly.pdbx_seq_one_letter_code
_entity_poly.pdbx_strand_id
1 'polypeptide(L)'
;MVRIAFVGAGSTVFARNLIGDLIAYPELRDRLSFSLHDIDERRLRTSEVVANRIAATCDIPMTVEATTDRRKALEGADYVVTMFQVGGYEPSTVIDFEIPEKYGLQQTIADTLGVGGIMRGLRTVPVLVDVSEDISEVAGDAVFLNYANPMAINMWGLADLGSHPGYGLCHSIPLTASDLAHDLGIPADELEYTAAGINHMAFYLKLEHHGQNVYPKLKTLFTDPADAPRRGERGMPDAVRYEIMRRLGYFVAESSEHFAEYTPWFIKRDRPDLIAEFQIPLREYIRRCEIHDAEWDALRSRLEDESVELTIPHSGEFAPQIIHSIETDTQRTVYTNIPNQGHIDNLPDGCIVEV
;
A
#
# COMPACT_ATOMS: atom_id res chain seq x y z
N MET A 1 11.98 12.50 21.70
CA MET A 1 12.17 11.61 20.55
C MET A 1 10.80 11.38 19.94
N VAL A 2 10.68 11.40 18.63
CA VAL A 2 9.51 10.96 17.86
C VAL A 2 9.53 9.43 17.85
N ARG A 3 8.59 8.81 18.56
CA ARG A 3 8.49 7.35 18.69
C ARG A 3 7.47 6.79 17.69
N ILE A 4 7.94 5.89 16.84
CA ILE A 4 7.15 5.31 15.75
C ILE A 4 7.11 3.80 15.98
N ALA A 5 5.92 3.26 16.21
CA ALA A 5 5.69 1.84 16.37
C ALA A 5 5.25 1.21 15.05
N PHE A 6 5.92 0.14 14.64
CA PHE A 6 5.58 -0.66 13.46
C PHE A 6 4.99 -1.99 13.88
N VAL A 7 3.71 -2.21 13.57
CA VAL A 7 3.00 -3.47 13.84
C VAL A 7 2.94 -4.28 12.53
N GLY A 8 3.61 -5.44 12.52
CA GLY A 8 3.89 -6.20 11.28
C GLY A 8 5.28 -5.93 10.72
N ALA A 9 6.25 -5.61 11.60
CA ALA A 9 7.61 -5.26 11.24
C ALA A 9 8.41 -6.38 10.56
N GLY A 10 7.91 -7.62 10.55
CA GLY A 10 8.47 -8.74 9.79
C GLY A 10 8.37 -8.54 8.27
N SER A 11 7.63 -7.54 7.80
CA SER A 11 7.74 -7.01 6.43
C SER A 11 9.03 -6.19 6.28
N THR A 12 10.20 -6.86 6.33
CA THR A 12 11.52 -6.21 6.44
C THR A 12 11.80 -5.19 5.34
N VAL A 13 11.45 -5.49 4.09
CA VAL A 13 11.67 -4.56 2.97
C VAL A 13 10.85 -3.28 3.17
N PHE A 14 9.60 -3.42 3.60
CA PHE A 14 8.72 -2.29 3.81
C PHE A 14 9.13 -1.46 5.04
N ALA A 15 9.48 -2.12 6.16
CA ALA A 15 10.04 -1.45 7.33
C ALA A 15 11.30 -0.64 6.98
N ARG A 16 12.23 -1.24 6.20
CA ARG A 16 13.44 -0.58 5.71
C ARG A 16 13.11 0.65 4.86
N ASN A 17 12.11 0.55 3.98
CA ASN A 17 11.69 1.66 3.12
C ASN A 17 11.15 2.84 3.95
N LEU A 18 10.25 2.58 4.91
CA LEU A 18 9.69 3.61 5.79
C LEU A 18 10.76 4.28 6.65
N ILE A 19 11.69 3.50 7.22
CA ILE A 19 12.83 4.05 7.98
C ILE A 19 13.69 4.92 7.06
N GLY A 20 14.04 4.43 5.87
CA GLY A 20 14.82 5.15 4.87
C GLY A 20 14.23 6.51 4.50
N ASP A 21 12.94 6.54 4.21
CA ASP A 21 12.22 7.79 3.89
C ASP A 21 12.18 8.75 5.08
N LEU A 22 12.02 8.27 6.32
CA LEU A 22 12.00 9.12 7.51
C LEU A 22 13.36 9.76 7.79
N ILE A 23 14.44 8.99 7.67
CA ILE A 23 15.79 9.51 7.88
C ILE A 23 16.27 10.43 6.76
N ALA A 24 15.62 10.38 5.59
CA ALA A 24 15.94 11.27 4.49
C ALA A 24 15.68 12.74 4.86
N TYR A 25 14.70 13.01 5.74
CA TYR A 25 14.38 14.34 6.25
C TYR A 25 15.39 14.81 7.31
N PRO A 26 16.23 15.83 7.03
CA PRO A 26 17.22 16.33 7.98
C PRO A 26 16.63 16.76 9.33
N GLU A 27 15.41 17.28 9.33
CA GLU A 27 14.67 17.79 10.49
C GLU A 27 14.33 16.68 11.51
N LEU A 28 14.23 15.43 11.06
CA LEU A 28 13.84 14.29 11.90
C LEU A 28 15.03 13.50 12.44
N ARG A 29 16.20 13.55 11.77
CA ARG A 29 17.33 12.61 12.00
C ARG A 29 17.71 12.44 13.46
N ASP A 30 17.78 13.53 14.22
CA ASP A 30 18.27 13.50 15.61
C ASP A 30 17.20 13.12 16.66
N ARG A 31 15.99 12.76 16.21
CA ARG A 31 14.85 12.58 17.10
C ARG A 31 14.11 11.26 16.93
N LEU A 32 14.54 10.36 16.05
CA LEU A 32 13.78 9.14 15.71
C LEU A 32 13.98 7.98 16.70
N SER A 33 12.88 7.37 17.13
CA SER A 33 12.83 6.14 17.90
C SER A 33 11.87 5.16 17.23
N PHE A 34 12.32 3.94 16.95
CA PHE A 34 11.54 2.91 16.29
C PHE A 34 11.26 1.76 17.25
N SER A 35 9.98 1.36 17.34
CA SER A 35 9.58 0.13 18.01
C SER A 35 9.00 -0.85 17.00
N LEU A 36 9.67 -1.97 16.81
CA LEU A 36 9.33 -2.98 15.82
C LEU A 36 8.57 -4.11 16.52
N HIS A 37 7.37 -4.40 16.03
CA HIS A 37 6.57 -5.52 16.49
C HIS A 37 6.22 -6.48 15.35
N ASP A 38 6.47 -7.76 15.57
CA ASP A 38 5.92 -8.85 14.76
C ASP A 38 5.72 -10.10 15.62
N ILE A 39 4.82 -10.99 15.20
CA ILE A 39 4.60 -12.27 15.86
C ILE A 39 5.63 -13.33 15.42
N ASP A 40 6.25 -13.14 14.25
CA ASP A 40 7.33 -13.98 13.75
C ASP A 40 8.68 -13.44 14.24
N GLU A 41 9.23 -14.07 15.29
CA GLU A 41 10.53 -13.71 15.88
C GLU A 41 11.67 -13.71 14.86
N ARG A 42 11.63 -14.60 13.87
CA ARG A 42 12.70 -14.73 12.89
C ARG A 42 12.68 -13.56 11.92
N ARG A 43 11.50 -13.20 11.39
CA ARG A 43 11.34 -12.03 10.51
C ARG A 43 11.60 -10.74 11.29
N LEU A 44 11.11 -10.64 12.53
CA LEU A 44 11.33 -9.49 13.40
C LEU A 44 12.83 -9.23 13.63
N ARG A 45 13.60 -10.28 13.94
CA ARG A 45 15.05 -10.18 14.13
C ARG A 45 15.76 -9.64 12.89
N THR A 46 15.36 -10.08 11.69
CA THR A 46 15.94 -9.55 10.45
C THR A 46 15.64 -8.06 10.31
N SER A 47 14.43 -7.62 10.62
CA SER A 47 14.08 -6.19 10.59
C SER A 47 14.83 -5.35 11.61
N GLU A 48 15.05 -5.88 12.82
CA GLU A 48 15.88 -5.23 13.84
C GLU A 48 17.33 -5.08 13.36
N VAL A 49 17.92 -6.12 12.78
CA VAL A 49 19.28 -6.06 12.21
C VAL A 49 19.35 -4.99 11.13
N VAL A 50 18.40 -5.00 10.17
CA VAL A 50 18.39 -4.03 9.06
C VAL A 50 18.23 -2.61 9.58
N ALA A 51 17.32 -2.35 10.52
CA ALA A 51 17.13 -1.04 11.11
C ALA A 51 18.40 -0.54 11.81
N ASN A 52 19.05 -1.36 12.64
CA ASN A 52 20.31 -0.99 13.28
C ASN A 52 21.44 -0.75 12.27
N ARG A 53 21.48 -1.50 11.17
CA ARG A 53 22.44 -1.27 10.08
C ARG A 53 22.20 0.10 9.42
N ILE A 54 20.96 0.49 9.16
CA ILE A 54 20.63 1.84 8.64
C ILE A 54 21.18 2.92 9.57
N ALA A 55 20.96 2.78 10.90
CA ALA A 55 21.44 3.74 11.88
C ALA A 55 22.96 3.90 11.81
N ALA A 56 23.68 2.78 11.77
CA ALA A 56 25.14 2.77 11.71
C ALA A 56 25.69 3.30 10.38
N THR A 57 25.08 2.94 9.25
CA THR A 57 25.52 3.40 7.92
C THR A 57 25.31 4.89 7.72
N CYS A 58 24.22 5.46 8.26
CA CYS A 58 23.93 6.88 8.14
C CYS A 58 24.47 7.75 9.29
N ASP A 59 25.08 7.14 10.30
CA ASP A 59 25.53 7.82 11.53
C ASP A 59 24.39 8.64 12.18
N ILE A 60 23.21 8.01 12.29
CA ILE A 60 22.01 8.65 12.83
C ILE A 60 21.78 8.18 14.27
N PRO A 61 21.57 9.08 15.23
CA PRO A 61 21.31 8.73 16.62
C PRO A 61 19.86 8.25 16.82
N MET A 62 19.46 7.21 16.10
CA MET A 62 18.15 6.58 16.24
C MET A 62 18.18 5.38 17.17
N THR A 63 17.09 5.18 17.91
CA THR A 63 16.91 4.01 18.77
C THR A 63 16.01 3.00 18.08
N VAL A 64 16.35 1.72 18.17
CA VAL A 64 15.56 0.62 17.62
C VAL A 64 15.32 -0.40 18.73
N GLU A 65 14.06 -0.71 18.97
CA GLU A 65 13.63 -1.77 19.88
C GLU A 65 12.79 -2.77 19.10
N ALA A 66 12.94 -4.06 19.36
CA ALA A 66 12.11 -5.11 18.78
C ALA A 66 11.44 -5.94 19.87
N THR A 67 10.16 -6.28 19.68
CA THR A 67 9.41 -7.10 20.62
C THR A 67 8.26 -7.85 19.95
N THR A 68 7.94 -9.04 20.44
CA THR A 68 6.72 -9.79 20.07
C THR A 68 5.50 -9.39 20.90
N ASP A 69 5.67 -8.49 21.88
CA ASP A 69 4.57 -7.92 22.67
C ASP A 69 4.10 -6.61 22.03
N ARG A 70 2.92 -6.66 21.39
CA ARG A 70 2.33 -5.51 20.72
C ARG A 70 2.14 -4.32 21.65
N ARG A 71 1.65 -4.54 22.87
CA ARG A 71 1.37 -3.44 23.81
C ARG A 71 2.67 -2.74 24.22
N LYS A 72 3.73 -3.51 24.47
CA LYS A 72 5.05 -2.95 24.74
C LYS A 72 5.59 -2.13 23.57
N ALA A 73 5.33 -2.56 22.33
CA ALA A 73 5.75 -1.80 21.15
C ALA A 73 5.01 -0.46 21.01
N LEU A 74 3.71 -0.45 21.34
CA LEU A 74 2.84 0.71 21.25
C LEU A 74 3.02 1.71 22.40
N GLU A 75 3.56 1.29 23.55
CA GLU A 75 3.70 2.14 24.73
C GLU A 75 4.43 3.45 24.42
N GLY A 76 3.73 4.57 24.63
CA GLY A 76 4.24 5.93 24.42
C GLY A 76 4.58 6.28 22.97
N ALA A 77 4.06 5.53 21.97
CA ALA A 77 4.26 5.86 20.57
C ALA A 77 3.53 7.16 20.18
N ASP A 78 4.17 8.00 19.38
CA ASP A 78 3.54 9.17 18.76
C ASP A 78 2.82 8.78 17.45
N TYR A 79 3.33 7.76 16.78
CA TYR A 79 2.83 7.25 15.51
C TYR A 79 2.79 5.73 15.51
N VAL A 80 1.72 5.15 14.95
CA VAL A 80 1.55 3.70 14.84
C VAL A 80 1.28 3.32 13.40
N VAL A 81 2.14 2.49 12.82
CA VAL A 81 2.03 2.02 11.43
C VAL A 81 1.72 0.53 11.42
N THR A 82 0.59 0.14 10.83
CA THR A 82 0.23 -1.28 10.63
C THR A 82 0.54 -1.73 9.22
N MET A 83 1.28 -2.82 9.08
CA MET A 83 1.75 -3.35 7.79
C MET A 83 1.81 -4.88 7.78
N PHE A 84 0.82 -5.50 8.41
CA PHE A 84 0.69 -6.95 8.51
C PHE A 84 -0.30 -7.54 7.49
N GLN A 85 -0.19 -8.84 7.31
CA GLN A 85 -1.18 -9.66 6.59
C GLN A 85 -1.63 -10.79 7.52
N VAL A 86 -2.86 -10.69 8.02
CA VAL A 86 -3.39 -11.68 8.97
C VAL A 86 -3.52 -13.04 8.29
N GLY A 87 -2.82 -14.02 8.86
CA GLY A 87 -2.84 -15.41 8.44
C GLY A 87 -1.94 -15.76 7.24
N GLY A 88 -1.11 -14.80 6.78
CA GLY A 88 -0.01 -15.04 5.83
C GLY A 88 -0.42 -15.59 4.47
N TYR A 89 0.58 -16.08 3.72
CA TYR A 89 0.36 -16.77 2.44
C TYR A 89 -0.37 -18.11 2.67
N GLU A 90 0.25 -19.01 3.41
CA GLU A 90 -0.36 -20.27 3.84
C GLU A 90 -0.80 -20.19 5.32
N PRO A 91 -2.06 -20.51 5.64
CA PRO A 91 -3.09 -21.01 4.73
C PRO A 91 -3.95 -19.91 4.07
N SER A 92 -3.87 -18.64 4.52
CA SER A 92 -4.97 -17.69 4.29
C SER A 92 -5.10 -17.20 2.85
N THR A 93 -4.02 -16.74 2.23
CA THR A 93 -4.07 -16.35 0.81
C THR A 93 -4.44 -17.53 -0.07
N VAL A 94 -3.91 -18.72 0.21
CA VAL A 94 -4.27 -19.92 -0.55
C VAL A 94 -5.78 -20.20 -0.45
N ILE A 95 -6.34 -20.12 0.76
CA ILE A 95 -7.80 -20.25 0.99
C ILE A 95 -8.58 -19.18 0.22
N ASP A 96 -8.10 -17.93 0.21
CA ASP A 96 -8.74 -16.81 -0.47
C ASP A 96 -8.89 -17.01 -1.99
N PHE A 97 -8.03 -17.83 -2.58
CA PHE A 97 -8.10 -18.21 -4.00
C PHE A 97 -8.80 -19.57 -4.22
N GLU A 98 -8.45 -20.60 -3.44
CA GLU A 98 -8.95 -21.95 -3.67
C GLU A 98 -10.43 -22.12 -3.39
N ILE A 99 -10.98 -21.44 -2.38
CA ILE A 99 -12.42 -21.54 -2.09
C ILE A 99 -13.22 -20.96 -3.26
N PRO A 100 -13.00 -19.72 -3.73
CA PRO A 100 -13.78 -19.18 -4.83
C PRO A 100 -13.58 -19.92 -6.16
N GLU A 101 -12.36 -20.41 -6.43
CA GLU A 101 -12.07 -21.19 -7.64
C GLU A 101 -12.88 -22.50 -7.73
N LYS A 102 -13.14 -23.17 -6.59
CA LYS A 102 -14.01 -24.36 -6.54
C LYS A 102 -15.44 -24.07 -7.05
N TYR A 103 -15.88 -22.81 -7.00
CA TYR A 103 -17.17 -22.36 -7.49
C TYR A 103 -17.09 -21.59 -8.82
N GLY A 104 -15.93 -21.62 -9.48
CA GLY A 104 -15.71 -21.00 -10.79
C GLY A 104 -15.45 -19.50 -10.76
N LEU A 105 -15.16 -18.91 -9.59
CA LEU A 105 -14.71 -17.53 -9.48
C LEU A 105 -13.18 -17.48 -9.59
N GLN A 106 -12.67 -16.85 -10.64
CA GLN A 106 -11.25 -16.61 -10.83
C GLN A 106 -10.88 -15.20 -10.35
N GLN A 107 -9.69 -15.06 -9.77
CA GLN A 107 -9.19 -13.82 -9.18
C GLN A 107 -7.73 -13.58 -9.62
N THR A 108 -7.27 -12.35 -9.52
CA THR A 108 -5.89 -11.93 -9.81
C THR A 108 -5.13 -11.68 -8.52
N ILE A 109 -5.68 -10.82 -7.64
CA ILE A 109 -5.03 -10.37 -6.40
C ILE A 109 -5.79 -10.80 -5.15
N ALA A 110 -7.12 -10.64 -5.13
CA ALA A 110 -8.00 -11.08 -4.06
C ALA A 110 -7.67 -10.50 -2.66
N ASP A 111 -6.98 -9.35 -2.57
CA ASP A 111 -6.62 -8.71 -1.30
C ASP A 111 -7.50 -7.51 -0.94
N THR A 112 -8.36 -7.07 -1.86
CA THR A 112 -9.09 -5.80 -1.76
C THR A 112 -10.60 -6.00 -1.74
N LEU A 113 -11.15 -6.67 -2.75
CA LEU A 113 -12.58 -6.98 -2.88
C LEU A 113 -12.79 -8.44 -3.32
N GLY A 114 -14.00 -8.75 -3.76
CA GLY A 114 -14.36 -10.11 -4.16
C GLY A 114 -14.43 -11.04 -2.95
N VAL A 115 -14.59 -12.34 -3.19
CA VAL A 115 -14.76 -13.30 -2.10
C VAL A 115 -13.47 -13.42 -1.28
N GLY A 116 -12.29 -13.41 -1.92
CA GLY A 116 -11.01 -13.40 -1.21
C GLY A 116 -10.82 -12.13 -0.35
N GLY A 117 -11.09 -10.94 -0.92
CA GLY A 117 -11.00 -9.68 -0.17
C GLY A 117 -11.97 -9.62 1.01
N ILE A 118 -13.20 -10.13 0.86
CA ILE A 118 -14.17 -10.23 1.96
C ILE A 118 -13.65 -11.16 3.07
N MET A 119 -13.18 -12.37 2.73
CA MET A 119 -12.64 -13.30 3.72
C MET A 119 -11.40 -12.71 4.43
N ARG A 120 -10.54 -12.00 3.69
CA ARG A 120 -9.40 -11.27 4.26
C ARG A 120 -9.85 -10.16 5.21
N GLY A 121 -10.84 -9.36 4.83
CA GLY A 121 -11.41 -8.33 5.69
C GLY A 121 -11.95 -8.90 6.99
N LEU A 122 -12.71 -10.00 6.93
CA LEU A 122 -13.26 -10.68 8.11
C LEU A 122 -12.19 -11.17 9.09
N ARG A 123 -10.98 -11.49 8.61
CA ARG A 123 -9.84 -11.84 9.47
C ARG A 123 -9.08 -10.63 9.99
N THR A 124 -9.04 -9.55 9.22
CA THR A 124 -8.14 -8.41 9.46
C THR A 124 -8.78 -7.34 10.35
N VAL A 125 -10.07 -7.03 10.16
CA VAL A 125 -10.77 -6.01 10.94
C VAL A 125 -10.68 -6.27 12.46
N PRO A 126 -10.92 -7.49 12.99
CA PRO A 126 -10.81 -7.72 14.43
C PRO A 126 -9.42 -7.40 14.99
N VAL A 127 -8.36 -7.75 14.26
CA VAL A 127 -6.98 -7.47 14.69
C VAL A 127 -6.69 -5.97 14.69
N LEU A 128 -7.23 -5.22 13.73
CA LEU A 128 -7.10 -3.77 13.70
C LEU A 128 -7.87 -3.09 14.84
N VAL A 129 -9.03 -3.64 15.23
CA VAL A 129 -9.79 -3.17 16.39
C VAL A 129 -8.96 -3.38 17.67
N ASP A 130 -8.39 -4.58 17.87
CA ASP A 130 -7.51 -4.87 19.01
C ASP A 130 -6.30 -3.91 19.05
N VAL A 131 -5.70 -3.61 17.89
CA VAL A 131 -4.61 -2.62 17.78
C VAL A 131 -5.11 -1.24 18.20
N SER A 132 -6.28 -0.81 17.73
CA SER A 132 -6.87 0.49 18.07
C SER A 132 -7.15 0.62 19.58
N GLU A 133 -7.64 -0.44 20.21
CA GLU A 133 -7.85 -0.50 21.66
C GLU A 133 -6.52 -0.36 22.39
N ASP A 134 -5.49 -1.10 21.99
CA ASP A 134 -4.15 -0.97 22.55
C ASP A 134 -3.58 0.45 22.38
N ILE A 135 -3.74 1.07 21.19
CA ILE A 135 -3.32 2.46 20.95
C ILE A 135 -3.98 3.39 21.98
N SER A 136 -5.30 3.28 22.11
CA SER A 136 -6.06 4.15 23.02
C SER A 136 -5.65 3.98 24.48
N GLU A 137 -5.24 2.77 24.88
CA GLU A 137 -4.84 2.47 26.25
C GLU A 137 -3.38 2.85 26.58
N VAL A 138 -2.43 2.62 25.66
CA VAL A 138 -0.99 2.74 25.95
C VAL A 138 -0.26 3.81 25.14
N ALA A 139 -0.86 4.35 24.08
CA ALA A 139 -0.28 5.35 23.19
C ALA A 139 -1.11 6.65 23.11
N GLY A 140 -2.31 6.70 23.72
CA GLY A 140 -3.14 7.90 23.78
C GLY A 140 -3.58 8.35 22.38
N ASP A 141 -3.25 9.58 22.01
CA ASP A 141 -3.64 10.23 20.75
C ASP A 141 -2.66 9.96 19.58
N ALA A 142 -1.94 8.83 19.63
CA ALA A 142 -0.97 8.47 18.61
C ALA A 142 -1.61 8.42 17.21
N VAL A 143 -0.93 8.95 16.20
CA VAL A 143 -1.49 8.96 14.84
C VAL A 143 -1.43 7.55 14.26
N PHE A 144 -2.60 6.98 13.98
CA PHE A 144 -2.71 5.66 13.41
C PHE A 144 -2.68 5.68 11.87
N LEU A 145 -1.72 4.96 11.28
CA LEU A 145 -1.43 4.91 9.84
C LEU A 145 -1.49 3.44 9.36
N ASN A 146 -2.54 3.07 8.62
CA ASN A 146 -2.75 1.69 8.20
C ASN A 146 -2.34 1.45 6.75
N TYR A 147 -1.49 0.44 6.50
CA TYR A 147 -1.20 -0.12 5.16
C TYR A 147 -1.79 -1.52 4.95
N ALA A 148 -2.44 -2.11 5.97
CA ALA A 148 -3.01 -3.44 5.82
C ALA A 148 -4.26 -3.40 4.92
N ASN A 149 -4.27 -4.24 3.89
CA ASN A 149 -5.42 -4.51 3.04
C ASN A 149 -6.37 -5.57 3.64
N PRO A 150 -7.67 -5.55 3.31
CA PRO A 150 -8.37 -4.67 2.35
C PRO A 150 -8.68 -3.27 2.92
N MET A 151 -8.06 -2.22 2.36
CA MET A 151 -8.07 -0.89 2.96
C MET A 151 -9.47 -0.32 3.25
N ALA A 152 -10.35 -0.32 2.24
CA ALA A 152 -11.69 0.26 2.41
C ALA A 152 -12.52 -0.51 3.45
N ILE A 153 -12.46 -1.85 3.47
CA ILE A 153 -13.17 -2.67 4.47
C ILE A 153 -12.58 -2.45 5.86
N ASN A 154 -11.25 -2.39 5.96
CA ASN A 154 -10.53 -2.21 7.21
C ASN A 154 -10.86 -0.86 7.87
N MET A 155 -10.70 0.23 7.12
CA MET A 155 -10.99 1.58 7.61
C MET A 155 -12.48 1.77 7.90
N TRP A 156 -13.38 1.13 7.13
CA TRP A 156 -14.82 1.21 7.39
C TRP A 156 -15.16 0.45 8.67
N GLY A 157 -14.63 -0.75 8.85
CA GLY A 157 -14.83 -1.55 10.06
C GLY A 157 -14.39 -0.79 11.32
N LEU A 158 -13.22 -0.14 11.28
CA LEU A 158 -12.75 0.70 12.37
C LEU A 158 -13.69 1.87 12.67
N ALA A 159 -14.12 2.60 11.63
CA ALA A 159 -15.01 3.74 11.78
C ALA A 159 -16.39 3.34 12.35
N ASP A 160 -16.99 2.27 11.84
CA ASP A 160 -18.33 1.79 12.26
C ASP A 160 -18.33 1.25 13.70
N LEU A 161 -17.20 0.67 14.13
CA LEU A 161 -17.02 0.16 15.48
C LEU A 161 -16.57 1.22 16.50
N GLY A 162 -16.42 2.49 16.07
CA GLY A 162 -15.97 3.57 16.94
C GLY A 162 -14.54 3.38 17.47
N SER A 163 -13.70 2.71 16.68
CA SER A 163 -12.28 2.49 16.98
C SER A 163 -11.47 3.79 16.92
N HIS A 164 -10.23 3.74 17.43
CA HIS A 164 -9.27 4.82 17.35
C HIS A 164 -9.14 5.32 15.89
N PRO A 165 -9.30 6.64 15.62
CA PRO A 165 -9.30 7.17 14.27
C PRO A 165 -7.93 7.01 13.62
N GLY A 166 -7.89 6.72 12.33
CA GLY A 166 -6.64 6.58 11.59
C GLY A 166 -6.79 6.91 10.12
N TYR A 167 -5.67 6.87 9.42
CA TYR A 167 -5.59 7.10 7.98
C TYR A 167 -5.17 5.81 7.28
N GLY A 168 -5.95 5.39 6.29
CA GLY A 168 -5.55 4.29 5.42
C GLY A 168 -4.66 4.78 4.29
N LEU A 169 -3.52 4.13 4.07
CA LEU A 169 -2.47 4.61 3.17
C LEU A 169 -2.22 3.61 2.04
N CYS A 170 -2.20 4.12 0.81
CA CYS A 170 -1.84 3.38 -0.39
C CYS A 170 -1.01 4.27 -1.31
N HIS A 171 0.08 3.75 -1.89
CA HIS A 171 0.97 4.52 -2.77
C HIS A 171 0.50 4.61 -4.23
N SER A 172 -0.67 4.05 -4.54
CA SER A 172 -1.15 3.87 -5.92
C SER A 172 -1.20 5.16 -6.73
N ILE A 173 -1.78 6.21 -6.16
CA ILE A 173 -2.00 7.49 -6.83
C ILE A 173 -0.68 8.17 -7.25
N PRO A 174 0.31 8.38 -6.37
CA PRO A 174 1.57 9.03 -6.79
C PRO A 174 2.42 8.16 -7.73
N LEU A 175 2.44 6.83 -7.54
CA LEU A 175 3.17 5.93 -8.45
C LEU A 175 2.57 5.96 -9.85
N THR A 176 1.24 5.90 -9.95
CA THR A 176 0.56 5.93 -11.24
C THR A 176 0.63 7.30 -11.90
N ALA A 177 0.68 8.40 -11.15
CA ALA A 177 0.95 9.70 -11.73
C ALA A 177 2.34 9.75 -12.39
N SER A 178 3.35 9.16 -11.74
CA SER A 178 4.71 9.05 -12.29
C SER A 178 4.75 8.18 -13.56
N ASP A 179 4.01 7.07 -13.57
CA ASP A 179 3.83 6.20 -14.73
C ASP A 179 3.19 6.93 -15.92
N LEU A 180 2.14 7.71 -15.67
CA LEU A 180 1.44 8.50 -16.69
C LEU A 180 2.30 9.64 -17.23
N ALA A 181 3.07 10.30 -16.36
CA ALA A 181 4.04 11.33 -16.77
C ALA A 181 5.07 10.74 -17.73
N HIS A 182 5.63 9.57 -17.38
CA HIS A 182 6.56 8.84 -18.23
C HIS A 182 5.97 8.52 -19.61
N ASP A 183 4.75 8.00 -19.68
CA ASP A 183 4.09 7.67 -20.95
C ASP A 183 3.85 8.90 -21.84
N LEU A 184 3.57 10.04 -21.20
CA LEU A 184 3.36 11.30 -21.88
C LEU A 184 4.67 12.01 -22.25
N GLY A 185 5.81 11.53 -21.78
CA GLY A 185 7.12 12.18 -21.92
C GLY A 185 7.23 13.49 -21.13
N ILE A 186 6.61 13.54 -19.96
CA ILE A 186 6.54 14.70 -19.05
C ILE A 186 7.36 14.37 -17.79
N PRO A 187 8.14 15.32 -17.23
CA PRO A 187 8.75 15.15 -15.91
C PRO A 187 7.67 14.91 -14.83
N ALA A 188 7.88 13.91 -13.96
CA ALA A 188 6.85 13.48 -13.00
C ALA A 188 6.42 14.61 -12.03
N ASP A 189 7.33 15.52 -11.70
CA ASP A 189 7.11 16.69 -10.86
C ASP A 189 6.37 17.84 -11.56
N GLU A 190 6.22 17.79 -12.89
CA GLU A 190 5.45 18.77 -13.67
C GLU A 190 4.01 18.34 -13.96
N LEU A 191 3.65 17.07 -13.67
CA LEU A 191 2.30 16.57 -13.87
C LEU A 191 1.40 16.98 -12.69
N GLU A 192 0.45 17.87 -12.95
CA GLU A 192 -0.55 18.29 -11.97
C GLU A 192 -1.76 17.37 -12.01
N TYR A 193 -2.24 16.92 -10.85
CA TYR A 193 -3.40 16.04 -10.79
C TYR A 193 -4.25 16.21 -9.55
N THR A 194 -5.51 15.79 -9.68
CA THR A 194 -6.44 15.58 -8.57
C THR A 194 -7.08 14.22 -8.78
N ALA A 195 -6.94 13.33 -7.80
CA ALA A 195 -7.55 12.01 -7.81
C ALA A 195 -8.65 11.92 -6.73
N ALA A 196 -9.67 11.10 -6.96
CA ALA A 196 -10.67 10.80 -5.94
C ALA A 196 -11.35 9.46 -6.25
N GLY A 197 -11.75 8.74 -5.21
CA GLY A 197 -12.58 7.54 -5.32
C GLY A 197 -12.55 6.72 -4.03
N ILE A 198 -12.28 5.43 -4.15
CA ILE A 198 -12.01 4.52 -3.02
C ILE A 198 -10.66 3.85 -3.25
N ASN A 199 -10.07 3.27 -2.20
CA ASN A 199 -8.83 2.49 -2.32
C ASN A 199 -8.87 1.54 -3.54
N HIS A 200 -7.81 1.57 -4.34
CA HIS A 200 -7.63 0.80 -5.57
C HIS A 200 -8.65 1.08 -6.69
N MET A 201 -9.48 2.13 -6.55
CA MET A 201 -10.43 2.58 -7.57
C MET A 201 -10.60 4.11 -7.56
N ALA A 202 -9.52 4.85 -7.25
CA ALA A 202 -9.46 6.29 -7.39
C ALA A 202 -9.21 6.68 -8.86
N PHE A 203 -9.95 7.68 -9.36
CA PHE A 203 -9.79 8.19 -10.73
C PHE A 203 -9.12 9.56 -10.74
N TYR A 204 -8.23 9.81 -11.70
CA TYR A 204 -7.61 11.12 -11.90
C TYR A 204 -8.60 12.09 -12.54
N LEU A 205 -9.38 12.81 -11.74
CA LEU A 205 -10.39 13.78 -12.19
C LEU A 205 -9.76 14.98 -12.92
N LYS A 206 -8.57 15.39 -12.48
CA LYS A 206 -7.74 16.40 -13.14
C LYS A 206 -6.40 15.76 -13.47
N LEU A 207 -5.93 15.98 -14.71
CA LEU A 207 -4.60 15.55 -15.17
C LEU A 207 -4.10 16.59 -16.17
N GLU A 208 -3.13 17.40 -15.76
CA GLU A 208 -2.69 18.59 -16.49
C GLU A 208 -1.16 18.73 -16.51
N HIS A 209 -0.65 19.36 -17.57
CA HIS A 209 0.73 19.80 -17.67
C HIS A 209 0.75 21.26 -18.09
N HIS A 210 1.34 22.12 -17.25
CA HIS A 210 1.29 23.58 -17.40
C HIS A 210 -0.13 24.12 -17.64
N GLY A 211 -1.10 23.63 -16.86
CA GLY A 211 -2.51 24.01 -16.95
C GLY A 211 -3.28 23.48 -18.16
N GLN A 212 -2.68 22.58 -18.97
CA GLN A 212 -3.35 21.97 -20.12
C GLN A 212 -3.75 20.53 -19.83
N ASN A 213 -5.02 20.19 -20.07
CA ASN A 213 -5.54 18.83 -19.93
C ASN A 213 -4.81 17.86 -20.88
N VAL A 214 -4.16 16.83 -20.33
CA VAL A 214 -3.36 15.87 -21.09
C VAL A 214 -4.13 14.62 -21.52
N TYR A 215 -5.38 14.44 -21.05
CA TYR A 215 -6.22 13.30 -21.44
C TYR A 215 -6.39 13.10 -22.95
N PRO A 216 -6.57 14.15 -23.78
CA PRO A 216 -6.67 13.97 -25.22
C PRO A 216 -5.45 13.27 -25.82
N LYS A 217 -4.23 13.59 -25.35
CA LYS A 217 -3.01 12.90 -25.77
C LYS A 217 -2.96 11.50 -25.18
N LEU A 218 -3.19 11.35 -23.88
CA LEU A 218 -3.13 10.07 -23.19
C LEU A 218 -4.06 9.01 -23.82
N LYS A 219 -5.27 9.41 -24.23
CA LYS A 219 -6.26 8.52 -24.89
C LYS A 219 -5.84 8.02 -26.27
N THR A 220 -4.83 8.63 -26.89
CA THR A 220 -4.26 8.18 -28.17
C THR A 220 -3.12 7.18 -27.97
N LEU A 221 -2.62 7.02 -26.74
CA LEU A 221 -1.56 6.05 -26.43
C LEU A 221 -2.17 4.66 -26.22
N PHE A 222 -1.40 3.64 -26.62
CA PHE A 222 -1.65 2.22 -26.32
C PHE A 222 -3.11 1.80 -26.57
N THR A 223 -3.62 2.11 -27.76
CA THR A 223 -5.01 1.82 -28.14
C THR A 223 -5.27 0.35 -28.35
N ASP A 224 -4.25 -0.41 -28.76
CA ASP A 224 -4.28 -1.87 -28.77
C ASP A 224 -3.80 -2.39 -27.40
N PRO A 225 -4.57 -3.28 -26.71
CA PRO A 225 -4.15 -3.92 -25.48
C PRO A 225 -2.75 -4.58 -25.54
N ALA A 226 -2.35 -5.08 -26.71
CA ALA A 226 -1.04 -5.70 -26.91
C ALA A 226 0.13 -4.72 -26.76
N ASP A 227 -0.10 -3.44 -26.99
CA ASP A 227 0.90 -2.37 -26.92
C ASP A 227 1.00 -1.73 -25.53
N ALA A 228 0.15 -2.13 -24.58
CA ALA A 228 0.09 -1.53 -23.25
C ALA A 228 1.46 -1.56 -22.53
N PRO A 229 1.80 -0.50 -21.77
CA PRO A 229 3.07 -0.45 -21.07
C PRO A 229 3.14 -1.55 -20.01
N ARG A 230 4.37 -1.95 -19.68
CA ARG A 230 4.69 -2.95 -18.67
C ARG A 230 5.10 -2.24 -17.38
N ARG A 231 4.42 -2.53 -16.27
CA ARG A 231 4.57 -1.85 -14.98
C ARG A 231 5.06 -2.77 -13.88
N GLY A 232 5.70 -2.16 -12.87
CA GLY A 232 6.25 -2.85 -11.71
C GLY A 232 7.43 -3.78 -12.03
N GLU A 233 8.04 -4.32 -10.99
CA GLU A 233 9.24 -5.16 -11.09
C GLU A 233 9.04 -6.43 -11.96
N ARG A 234 7.79 -6.92 -12.03
CA ARG A 234 7.42 -8.11 -12.80
C ARG A 234 6.95 -7.81 -14.23
N GLY A 235 6.93 -6.54 -14.65
CA GLY A 235 6.52 -6.17 -16.01
C GLY A 235 5.07 -6.58 -16.33
N MET A 236 4.13 -6.23 -15.46
CA MET A 236 2.71 -6.53 -15.66
C MET A 236 2.11 -5.60 -16.73
N PRO A 237 1.31 -6.13 -17.67
CA PRO A 237 0.73 -5.32 -18.73
C PRO A 237 -0.38 -4.43 -18.19
N ASP A 238 -0.40 -3.18 -18.65
CA ASP A 238 -1.33 -2.17 -18.14
C ASP A 238 -2.58 -1.95 -19.00
N ALA A 239 -2.98 -2.98 -19.73
CA ALA A 239 -4.02 -2.90 -20.74
C ALA A 239 -5.41 -2.58 -20.15
N VAL A 240 -5.72 -3.09 -18.96
CA VAL A 240 -7.04 -2.91 -18.32
C VAL A 240 -7.27 -1.45 -17.96
N ARG A 241 -6.29 -0.77 -17.34
CA ARG A 241 -6.44 0.65 -16.97
C ARG A 241 -6.62 1.56 -18.18
N TYR A 242 -5.86 1.33 -19.24
CA TYR A 242 -5.99 2.09 -20.49
C TYR A 242 -7.36 1.88 -21.15
N GLU A 243 -7.89 0.66 -21.09
CA GLU A 243 -9.23 0.37 -21.58
C GLU A 243 -10.33 1.05 -20.76
N ILE A 244 -10.16 1.07 -19.44
CA ILE A 244 -11.08 1.76 -18.52
C ILE A 244 -11.07 3.26 -18.74
N MET A 245 -9.91 3.87 -18.95
CA MET A 245 -9.82 5.28 -19.31
C MET A 245 -10.61 5.59 -20.60
N ARG A 246 -10.54 4.72 -21.61
CA ARG A 246 -11.30 4.93 -22.86
C ARG A 246 -12.81 4.80 -22.65
N ARG A 247 -13.24 3.87 -21.79
CA ARG A 247 -14.67 3.64 -21.50
C ARG A 247 -15.28 4.70 -20.60
N LEU A 248 -14.59 5.09 -19.54
CA LEU A 248 -15.09 5.97 -18.48
C LEU A 248 -14.62 7.42 -18.62
N GLY A 249 -13.61 7.65 -19.45
CA GLY A 249 -13.05 8.98 -19.73
C GLY A 249 -11.90 9.39 -18.81
N TYR A 250 -11.68 8.69 -17.69
CA TYR A 250 -10.67 8.99 -16.67
C TYR A 250 -9.81 7.76 -16.36
N PHE A 251 -8.52 7.98 -16.13
CA PHE A 251 -7.57 6.93 -15.76
C PHE A 251 -7.75 6.58 -14.29
N VAL A 252 -7.56 5.30 -13.95
CA VAL A 252 -7.70 4.79 -12.58
C VAL A 252 -6.32 4.55 -11.96
N ALA A 253 -6.17 4.83 -10.67
CA ALA A 253 -4.89 4.82 -9.97
C ALA A 253 -4.26 3.43 -9.85
N GLU A 254 -5.03 2.37 -9.57
CA GLU A 254 -4.43 1.07 -9.24
C GLU A 254 -4.30 0.12 -10.42
N SER A 255 -3.25 -0.72 -10.37
CA SER A 255 -2.78 -1.58 -11.45
C SER A 255 -3.88 -2.41 -12.12
N SER A 256 -3.61 -2.76 -13.38
CA SER A 256 -4.53 -3.50 -14.24
C SER A 256 -5.00 -4.82 -13.61
N GLU A 257 -4.14 -5.53 -12.88
CA GLU A 257 -4.53 -6.75 -12.20
C GLU A 257 -5.46 -6.52 -11.02
N HIS A 258 -5.37 -5.43 -10.25
CA HIS A 258 -6.37 -5.12 -9.23
C HIS A 258 -7.69 -4.68 -9.86
N PHE A 259 -7.65 -3.74 -10.83
CA PHE A 259 -8.87 -3.19 -11.41
C PHE A 259 -9.69 -4.24 -12.18
N ALA A 260 -9.04 -5.28 -12.72
CA ALA A 260 -9.73 -6.40 -13.37
C ALA A 260 -10.75 -7.10 -12.45
N GLU A 261 -10.58 -7.02 -11.12
CA GLU A 261 -11.50 -7.60 -10.13
C GLU A 261 -12.73 -6.71 -9.87
N TYR A 262 -12.64 -5.40 -10.10
CA TYR A 262 -13.70 -4.43 -9.77
C TYR A 262 -14.89 -4.46 -10.73
N THR A 263 -14.69 -4.93 -11.97
CA THR A 263 -15.72 -4.87 -13.00
C THR A 263 -15.94 -6.24 -13.63
N PRO A 264 -17.19 -6.56 -14.03
CA PRO A 264 -17.47 -7.83 -14.69
C PRO A 264 -17.02 -7.81 -16.16
N TRP A 265 -16.17 -6.89 -16.60
CA TRP A 265 -15.86 -6.68 -18.01
C TRP A 265 -14.75 -7.59 -18.53
N PHE A 266 -13.84 -7.99 -17.65
CA PHE A 266 -12.56 -8.58 -18.01
C PHE A 266 -12.45 -10.06 -17.65
N ILE A 267 -12.81 -10.43 -16.41
CA ILE A 267 -12.75 -11.81 -15.93
C ILE A 267 -14.15 -12.42 -16.04
N LYS A 268 -14.34 -13.30 -17.02
CA LYS A 268 -15.62 -13.99 -17.27
C LYS A 268 -15.37 -15.45 -17.60
N ARG A 269 -16.14 -16.34 -16.96
CA ARG A 269 -16.06 -17.79 -17.14
C ARG A 269 -16.03 -18.24 -18.60
N ASP A 270 -16.90 -17.67 -19.42
CA ASP A 270 -17.12 -18.11 -20.81
C ASP A 270 -16.40 -17.22 -21.84
N ARG A 271 -15.43 -16.39 -21.40
CA ARG A 271 -14.64 -15.48 -22.27
C ARG A 271 -13.14 -15.49 -21.95
N PRO A 272 -12.46 -16.63 -22.13
CA PRO A 272 -11.01 -16.71 -21.96
C PRO A 272 -10.23 -15.83 -22.95
N ASP A 273 -10.86 -15.47 -24.06
CA ASP A 273 -10.32 -14.52 -25.04
C ASP A 273 -10.06 -13.14 -24.42
N LEU A 274 -10.89 -12.67 -23.47
CA LEU A 274 -10.66 -11.41 -22.78
C LEU A 274 -9.44 -11.46 -21.85
N ILE A 275 -9.22 -12.60 -21.19
CA ILE A 275 -8.02 -12.82 -20.38
C ILE A 275 -6.76 -12.73 -21.24
N ALA A 276 -6.79 -13.32 -22.44
CA ALA A 276 -5.68 -13.28 -23.38
C ALA A 276 -5.48 -11.87 -23.99
N GLU A 277 -6.56 -11.23 -24.43
CA GLU A 277 -6.55 -9.89 -25.04
C GLU A 277 -5.96 -8.84 -24.09
N PHE A 278 -6.44 -8.79 -22.85
CA PHE A 278 -5.98 -7.83 -21.84
C PHE A 278 -4.82 -8.36 -20.98
N GLN A 279 -4.30 -9.54 -21.31
CA GLN A 279 -3.15 -10.18 -20.65
C GLN A 279 -3.30 -10.26 -19.11
N ILE A 280 -4.49 -10.63 -18.64
CA ILE A 280 -4.86 -10.56 -17.23
C ILE A 280 -4.17 -11.68 -16.44
N PRO A 281 -3.37 -11.36 -15.41
CA PRO A 281 -2.58 -12.35 -14.71
C PRO A 281 -3.40 -13.00 -13.59
N LEU A 282 -4.27 -13.96 -13.93
CA LEU A 282 -5.00 -14.74 -12.91
C LEU A 282 -4.04 -15.40 -11.92
N ARG A 283 -4.41 -15.48 -10.63
CA ARG A 283 -3.56 -15.99 -9.53
C ARG A 283 -2.22 -15.25 -9.36
N GLU A 284 -2.16 -13.99 -9.75
CA GLU A 284 -0.93 -13.20 -9.63
C GLU A 284 -0.43 -13.14 -8.20
N TYR A 285 -1.29 -12.83 -7.22
CA TYR A 285 -0.85 -12.69 -5.84
C TYR A 285 -0.30 -14.00 -5.23
N ILE A 286 -0.84 -15.16 -5.63
CA ILE A 286 -0.27 -16.47 -5.27
C ILE A 286 1.19 -16.58 -5.75
N ARG A 287 1.45 -16.26 -7.02
CA ARG A 287 2.81 -16.28 -7.58
C ARG A 287 3.74 -15.31 -6.85
N ARG A 288 3.25 -14.12 -6.46
CA ARG A 288 4.03 -13.16 -5.65
C ARG A 288 4.49 -13.79 -4.35
N CYS A 289 3.58 -14.47 -3.65
CA CYS A 289 3.88 -15.14 -2.38
C CYS A 289 4.86 -16.30 -2.56
N GLU A 290 4.64 -17.18 -3.56
CA GLU A 290 5.54 -18.32 -3.83
C GLU A 290 6.98 -17.86 -4.11
N ILE A 291 7.15 -16.80 -4.89
CA ILE A 291 8.47 -16.22 -5.18
C ILE A 291 9.06 -15.60 -3.92
N HIS A 292 8.31 -14.78 -3.19
CA HIS A 292 8.80 -14.16 -1.95
C HIS A 292 9.27 -15.19 -0.93
N ASP A 293 8.51 -16.28 -0.74
CA ASP A 293 8.89 -17.33 0.21
C ASP A 293 10.12 -18.11 -0.28
N ALA A 294 10.22 -18.40 -1.59
CA ALA A 294 11.39 -19.07 -2.16
C ALA A 294 12.67 -18.22 -2.06
N GLU A 295 12.55 -16.90 -2.17
CA GLU A 295 13.68 -15.97 -2.15
C GLU A 295 14.00 -15.41 -0.76
N TRP A 296 13.11 -15.60 0.22
CA TRP A 296 13.22 -15.00 1.55
C TRP A 296 14.57 -15.28 2.23
N ASP A 297 15.03 -16.53 2.22
CA ASP A 297 16.27 -16.89 2.90
C ASP A 297 17.50 -16.21 2.27
N ALA A 298 17.53 -16.09 0.94
CA ALA A 298 18.58 -15.40 0.23
C ALA A 298 18.52 -13.88 0.45
N LEU A 299 17.31 -13.30 0.42
CA LEU A 299 17.07 -11.89 0.72
C LEU A 299 17.53 -11.55 2.15
N ARG A 300 17.12 -12.35 3.13
CA ARG A 300 17.52 -12.22 4.52
C ARG A 300 19.04 -12.26 4.67
N SER A 301 19.70 -13.29 4.14
CA SER A 301 21.15 -13.41 4.22
C SER A 301 21.87 -12.19 3.65
N ARG A 302 21.38 -11.64 2.52
CA ARG A 302 21.92 -10.42 1.93
C ARG A 302 21.67 -9.17 2.79
N LEU A 303 20.48 -9.06 3.37
CA LEU A 303 20.10 -7.93 4.24
C LEU A 303 20.81 -7.95 5.60
N GLU A 304 21.24 -9.12 6.08
CA GLU A 304 21.99 -9.29 7.33
C GLU A 304 23.51 -9.20 7.12
N ASP A 305 24.01 -9.38 5.89
CA ASP A 305 25.45 -9.35 5.58
C ASP A 305 26.02 -7.93 5.62
N GLU A 306 26.81 -7.63 6.66
CA GLU A 306 27.50 -6.36 6.88
C GLU A 306 28.46 -5.97 5.75
N SER A 307 28.97 -6.93 4.98
CA SER A 307 29.88 -6.68 3.85
C SER A 307 29.16 -6.17 2.60
N VAL A 308 27.84 -6.35 2.54
CA VAL A 308 27.00 -5.84 1.45
C VAL A 308 26.55 -4.43 1.78
N GLU A 309 26.83 -3.47 0.89
CA GLU A 309 26.35 -2.10 1.03
C GLU A 309 24.82 -2.06 1.10
N LEU A 310 24.28 -1.41 2.13
CA LEU A 310 22.85 -1.28 2.30
C LEU A 310 22.36 -0.07 1.51
N THR A 311 21.67 -0.32 0.40
CA THR A 311 20.96 0.76 -0.30
C THR A 311 19.78 1.23 0.54
N ILE A 312 19.76 2.53 0.83
CA ILE A 312 18.66 3.18 1.54
C ILE A 312 17.74 3.79 0.49
N PRO A 313 16.53 3.24 0.31
CA PRO A 313 15.66 3.65 -0.76
C PRO A 313 14.96 4.97 -0.43
N HIS A 314 14.53 5.66 -1.49
CA HIS A 314 13.54 6.72 -1.42
C HIS A 314 12.25 6.18 -2.02
N SER A 315 11.37 5.60 -1.20
CA SER A 315 10.15 4.94 -1.64
C SER A 315 8.99 5.89 -1.92
N GLY A 316 8.97 7.06 -1.28
CA GLY A 316 7.88 8.01 -1.42
C GLY A 316 6.58 7.55 -0.75
N GLU A 317 6.67 6.71 0.29
CA GLU A 317 5.52 6.24 1.03
C GLU A 317 4.85 7.38 1.83
N PHE A 318 3.54 7.31 2.06
CA PHE A 318 2.82 8.43 2.66
C PHE A 318 3.08 8.62 4.16
N ALA A 319 3.28 7.54 4.91
CA ALA A 319 3.50 7.63 6.36
C ALA A 319 4.69 8.53 6.74
N PRO A 320 5.91 8.37 6.16
CA PRO A 320 7.02 9.29 6.38
C PRO A 320 6.70 10.75 6.06
N GLN A 321 5.92 10.98 4.99
CA GLN A 321 5.52 12.32 4.56
C GLN A 321 4.55 12.97 5.54
N ILE A 322 3.58 12.21 6.06
CA ILE A 322 2.61 12.65 7.07
C ILE A 322 3.33 12.97 8.37
N ILE A 323 4.17 12.06 8.87
CA ILE A 323 4.97 12.23 10.09
C ILE A 323 5.82 13.50 9.98
N HIS A 324 6.57 13.66 8.89
CA HIS A 324 7.38 14.86 8.65
C HIS A 324 6.53 16.13 8.68
N SER A 325 5.38 16.12 8.01
CA SER A 325 4.51 17.30 7.92
C SER A 325 3.95 17.70 9.29
N ILE A 326 3.57 16.73 10.13
CA ILE A 326 3.10 16.98 11.51
C ILE A 326 4.22 17.52 12.40
N GLU A 327 5.42 16.92 12.34
CA GLU A 327 6.55 17.32 13.19
C GLU A 327 7.13 18.70 12.85
N THR A 328 6.96 19.15 11.60
CA THR A 328 7.61 20.36 11.07
C THR A 328 6.65 21.47 10.68
N ASP A 329 5.34 21.23 10.73
CA ASP A 329 4.30 22.12 10.20
C ASP A 329 4.47 22.40 8.69
N THR A 330 5.09 21.45 7.96
CA THR A 330 5.26 21.54 6.50
C THR A 330 3.94 21.23 5.81
N GLN A 331 3.43 22.18 5.01
CA GLN A 331 2.24 21.94 4.20
C GLN A 331 2.50 20.95 3.06
N ARG A 332 1.66 19.92 2.96
CA ARG A 332 1.72 18.90 1.91
C ARG A 332 0.32 18.39 1.56
N THR A 333 0.13 17.98 0.32
CA THR A 333 -1.04 17.19 -0.11
C THR A 333 -0.67 15.72 -0.12
N VAL A 334 -1.49 14.89 0.53
CA VAL A 334 -1.41 13.42 0.53
C VAL A 334 -2.80 12.87 0.27
N TYR A 335 -2.88 11.69 -0.34
CA TYR A 335 -4.14 10.99 -0.55
C TYR A 335 -4.29 9.93 0.52
N THR A 336 -5.42 9.94 1.23
CA THR A 336 -5.66 9.00 2.34
C THR A 336 -7.06 8.44 2.30
N ASN A 337 -7.24 7.27 2.91
CA ASN A 337 -8.51 6.60 3.04
C ASN A 337 -9.17 6.98 4.37
N ILE A 338 -10.26 7.74 4.29
CA ILE A 338 -10.98 8.32 5.42
C ILE A 338 -12.50 8.19 5.23
N PRO A 339 -13.32 8.31 6.30
CA PRO A 339 -14.77 8.38 6.17
C PRO A 339 -15.20 9.55 5.28
N ASN A 340 -16.11 9.27 4.35
CA ASN A 340 -16.70 10.28 3.49
C ASN A 340 -17.63 11.17 4.31
N GLN A 341 -17.26 12.44 4.44
CA GLN A 341 -18.06 13.46 5.13
C GLN A 341 -18.42 14.58 4.14
N GLY A 342 -18.87 14.18 2.96
CA GLY A 342 -19.14 15.08 1.83
C GLY A 342 -17.92 15.40 0.97
N HIS A 343 -16.82 14.63 1.09
CA HIS A 343 -15.66 14.75 0.21
C HIS A 343 -16.00 14.32 -1.23
N ILE A 344 -16.78 13.26 -1.36
CA ILE A 344 -17.35 12.80 -2.64
C ILE A 344 -18.88 12.81 -2.49
N ASP A 345 -19.50 13.77 -3.15
CA ASP A 345 -20.92 14.14 -2.99
C ASP A 345 -21.91 13.04 -3.43
N ASN A 346 -21.51 12.21 -4.38
CA ASN A 346 -22.32 11.15 -4.95
C ASN A 346 -22.01 9.75 -4.38
N LEU A 347 -21.19 9.67 -3.31
CA LEU A 347 -20.98 8.45 -2.53
C LEU A 347 -21.69 8.55 -1.16
N PRO A 348 -22.07 7.42 -0.55
CA PRO A 348 -22.72 7.42 0.76
C PRO A 348 -21.89 8.15 1.83
N ASP A 349 -22.58 8.79 2.78
CA ASP A 349 -21.93 9.33 3.98
C ASP A 349 -21.36 8.18 4.83
N GLY A 350 -20.19 8.40 5.42
CA GLY A 350 -19.48 7.43 6.26
C GLY A 350 -18.77 6.29 5.52
N CYS A 351 -18.99 6.07 4.22
CA CYS A 351 -18.18 5.10 3.48
C CYS A 351 -16.74 5.57 3.36
N ILE A 352 -15.77 4.67 3.21
CA ILE A 352 -14.37 5.07 3.08
C ILE A 352 -14.07 5.52 1.65
N VAL A 353 -13.51 6.72 1.53
CA VAL A 353 -13.06 7.34 0.28
C VAL A 353 -11.58 7.64 0.32
N GLU A 354 -10.95 7.61 -0.85
CA GLU A 354 -9.56 8.01 -1.05
C GLU A 354 -9.54 9.36 -1.75
N VAL A 355 -9.11 10.41 -1.01
CA VAL A 355 -9.15 11.82 -1.42
C VAL A 355 -7.96 12.60 -0.91
#